data_AF-A0A177H9K4-F1
#
_entry.id   AF-A0A177H9K4-F1
#
_cell.length_a   1.000
_cell.length_b   1.000
_cell.length_c   1.000
_cell.angle_alpha   90.00
_cell.angle_beta   90.00
_cell.angle_gamma   90.00
#
_symmetry.space_group_name_H-M   'P 1'
#
loop_
_entity.id
_entity.type
_entity.pdbx_description
1 polymer ?
#
loop_
_entity_poly.entity_id
_entity_poly.type
_entity_poly.pdbx_seq_one_letter_code
_entity_poly.pdbx_strand_id
1 'polypeptide(L)'
;MVDQDALKQLIRADNAARGTTISKLGYFCAPFQPRTGPFRSKVIKIYQSLSDHGALDQLAKNHTDYVAILHKTGVGLPETEFLLLEMDGRRFPVIVQEALDSNALMRPLMINASHAQALQMLNAAGQVIARFWNNLSPEDGRVGFHPSIRNFAIVQGKAVFFDTFPPLIHYTRDDMGKLLLQFSENRLMRLMGPILQRKVTGIQDEWYSPAETLIGLVGSACRLRPAEAAAFLDWGRAFAADEMAQWSNEIHDGLTKPPRLPGYWTGFRKLLGLQGEPNI
;
A
#
# COMPACT_ATOMS: atom_id res chain seq x y z
N MET A 1 16.77 -12.94 11.59
CA MET A 1 15.91 -12.90 12.79
C MET A 1 16.21 -11.61 13.52
N VAL A 2 15.22 -10.73 13.62
CA VAL A 2 15.33 -9.42 14.27
C VAL A 2 15.51 -9.55 15.79
N ASP A 3 16.48 -8.81 16.35
CA ASP A 3 16.62 -8.63 17.81
C ASP A 3 15.44 -7.81 18.36
N GLN A 4 14.47 -8.50 18.95
CA GLN A 4 13.24 -7.88 19.42
C GLN A 4 13.46 -6.96 20.63
N ASP A 5 14.46 -7.21 21.48
CA ASP A 5 14.68 -6.39 22.67
C ASP A 5 15.35 -5.08 22.30
N ALA A 6 16.33 -5.11 21.38
CA ALA A 6 16.87 -3.89 20.77
C ALA A 6 15.79 -3.10 20.04
N LEU A 7 14.87 -3.78 19.34
CA LEU A 7 13.74 -3.13 18.65
C LEU A 7 12.77 -2.47 19.64
N LYS A 8 12.39 -3.14 20.73
CA LYS A 8 11.53 -2.56 21.78
C LYS A 8 12.16 -1.31 22.39
N GLN A 9 13.46 -1.33 22.67
CA GLN A 9 14.18 -0.17 23.21
C GLN A 9 14.17 1.00 22.22
N LEU A 10 14.43 0.72 20.94
CA LEU A 10 14.37 1.71 19.87
C LEU A 10 12.98 2.34 19.77
N ILE A 11 11.92 1.55 19.79
CA ILE A 11 10.53 2.03 19.72
C ILE A 11 10.19 2.91 20.92
N ARG A 12 10.59 2.51 22.13
CA ARG A 12 10.38 3.33 23.34
C ARG A 12 11.13 4.67 23.26
N ALA A 13 12.36 4.65 22.77
CA ALA A 13 13.17 5.87 22.58
C ALA A 13 12.57 6.79 21.50
N ASP A 14 12.11 6.23 20.38
CA ASP A 14 11.46 6.99 19.31
C ASP A 14 10.13 7.61 19.79
N ASN A 15 9.30 6.87 20.52
CA ASN A 15 8.07 7.41 21.12
C ASN A 15 8.35 8.55 22.11
N ALA A 16 9.40 8.43 22.93
CA ALA A 16 9.81 9.48 23.86
C ALA A 16 10.32 10.73 23.12
N ALA A 17 11.05 10.54 22.02
CA ALA A 17 11.57 11.63 21.19
C ALA A 17 10.48 12.31 20.33
N ARG A 18 9.47 11.55 19.89
CA ARG A 18 8.40 12.03 19.00
C ARG A 18 7.23 12.70 19.70
N GLY A 19 7.16 12.68 21.03
CA GLY A 19 6.08 13.32 21.80
C GLY A 19 4.71 13.13 21.14
N THR A 20 4.27 11.88 20.92
CA THR A 20 3.00 11.57 20.20
C THR A 20 2.76 12.44 18.95
N THR A 21 3.58 12.30 17.90
CA THR A 21 3.31 13.03 16.64
C THR A 21 3.06 12.12 15.44
N ILE A 22 1.79 12.20 15.05
CA ILE A 22 1.03 11.81 13.86
C ILE A 22 1.81 12.01 12.55
N SER A 23 1.86 10.98 11.69
CA SER A 23 2.17 11.15 10.26
C SER A 23 0.88 11.25 9.47
N LYS A 24 0.74 12.34 8.72
CA LYS A 24 -0.31 12.52 7.72
C LYS A 24 0.13 11.88 6.40
N LEU A 25 0.09 10.55 6.28
CA LEU A 25 -0.11 9.83 5.00
C LEU A 25 -0.04 8.31 5.20
N GLY A 26 -1.11 7.60 4.82
CA GLY A 26 -1.09 6.14 4.64
C GLY A 26 -1.86 5.31 5.68
N TYR A 27 -3.06 5.77 6.04
CA TYR A 27 -4.19 5.07 6.69
C TYR A 27 -4.02 4.33 8.03
N PHE A 28 -2.83 3.86 8.42
CA PHE A 28 -2.69 2.98 9.60
C PHE A 28 -1.53 3.29 10.54
N CYS A 29 -0.43 3.88 10.05
CA CYS A 29 0.72 4.23 10.90
C CYS A 29 1.66 5.25 10.24
N ALA A 30 2.57 5.78 11.07
CA ALA A 30 3.72 6.59 10.66
C ALA A 30 4.99 5.71 10.55
N PRO A 31 5.50 5.39 9.35
CA PRO A 31 6.77 4.68 9.23
C PRO A 31 7.94 5.55 9.69
N PHE A 32 9.02 4.92 10.16
CA PHE A 32 10.28 5.62 10.42
C PHE A 32 11.52 4.80 10.14
N GLN A 33 12.61 5.49 9.83
CA GLN A 33 13.94 4.92 9.69
C GLN A 33 14.85 5.44 10.82
N PRO A 34 15.43 4.57 11.64
CA PRO A 34 16.40 4.95 12.66
C PRO A 34 17.66 5.56 12.01
N ARG A 35 18.24 6.60 12.63
CA ARG A 35 19.47 7.24 12.13
C ARG A 35 20.74 6.46 12.48
N THR A 36 20.70 5.69 13.57
CA THR A 36 21.87 5.01 14.14
C THR A 36 21.48 3.63 14.66
N GLY A 37 22.50 2.82 15.00
CA GLY A 37 22.30 1.52 15.61
C GLY A 37 22.04 0.39 14.61
N PRO A 38 21.61 -0.79 15.10
CA PRO A 38 21.47 -2.01 14.30
C PRO A 38 20.35 -1.91 13.25
N PHE A 39 19.35 -1.06 13.48
CA PHE A 39 18.19 -0.90 12.60
C PHE A 39 18.31 0.28 11.62
N ARG A 40 19.48 0.91 11.47
CA ARG A 40 19.65 2.10 10.60
C ARG A 40 19.33 1.85 9.12
N SER A 41 19.48 0.60 8.66
CA SER A 41 19.15 0.17 7.30
C SER A 41 17.71 -0.35 7.18
N LYS A 42 16.87 -0.17 8.21
CA LYS A 42 15.50 -0.67 8.23
C LYS A 42 14.49 0.47 8.33
N VAL A 43 13.33 0.29 7.72
CA VAL A 43 12.11 1.07 7.95
C VAL A 43 11.20 0.27 8.88
N ILE A 44 10.73 0.92 9.93
CA ILE A 44 9.86 0.34 10.96
C ILE A 44 8.48 0.95 10.83
N LYS A 45 7.45 0.10 10.76
CA LYS A 45 6.03 0.48 10.72
C LYS A 45 5.35 -0.13 11.93
N ILE A 46 4.84 0.70 12.84
CA ILE A 46 4.20 0.24 14.08
C ILE A 46 2.71 0.50 13.99
N TYR A 47 1.92 -0.54 14.12
CA TYR A 47 0.47 -0.47 14.08
C TYR A 47 -0.12 -0.46 15.50
N GLN A 48 -1.36 0.00 15.62
CA GLN A 48 -2.06 0.05 16.89
C GLN A 48 -2.22 -1.36 17.49
N SER A 49 -2.03 -1.50 18.80
CA SER A 49 -2.33 -2.74 19.52
C SER A 49 -3.82 -3.07 19.51
N LEU A 50 -4.16 -4.35 19.42
CA LEU A 50 -5.52 -4.86 19.64
C LEU A 50 -5.59 -5.63 20.95
N SER A 51 -6.75 -5.61 21.62
CA SER A 51 -7.02 -6.43 22.80
C SER A 51 -7.28 -7.89 22.46
N ASP A 52 -7.74 -8.16 21.24
CA ASP A 52 -7.95 -9.51 20.73
C ASP A 52 -6.63 -10.09 20.22
N HIS A 53 -6.02 -10.95 21.03
CA HIS A 53 -4.76 -11.60 20.70
C HIS A 53 -4.89 -12.60 19.55
N GLY A 54 -6.03 -13.29 19.42
CA GLY A 54 -6.27 -14.22 18.32
C GLY A 54 -6.34 -13.50 16.97
N ALA A 55 -6.95 -12.31 16.95
CA ALA A 55 -6.95 -11.46 15.76
C ALA A 55 -5.54 -11.00 15.35
N LEU A 56 -4.66 -10.72 16.33
CA LEU A 56 -3.26 -10.37 16.07
C LEU A 56 -2.47 -11.56 15.51
N ASP A 57 -2.65 -12.75 16.07
CA ASP A 57 -1.99 -13.97 15.59
C ASP A 57 -2.43 -14.31 14.15
N GLN A 58 -3.74 -14.17 13.88
CA GLN A 58 -4.27 -14.34 12.52
C GLN A 58 -3.73 -13.29 11.54
N LEU A 59 -3.58 -12.04 11.98
CA LEU A 59 -2.99 -10.96 11.17
C LEU A 59 -1.53 -11.26 10.80
N ALA A 60 -0.72 -11.76 11.75
CA ALA A 60 0.66 -12.14 11.50
C ALA A 60 0.78 -13.31 10.52
N LYS A 61 -0.09 -14.32 10.66
CA LYS A 61 -0.18 -15.43 9.72
C LYS A 61 -0.55 -14.93 8.32
N ASN A 62 -1.63 -14.14 8.20
CA ASN A 62 -2.06 -13.60 6.91
C ASN A 62 -1.01 -12.70 6.26
N HIS A 63 -0.23 -11.95 7.05
CA HIS A 63 0.89 -11.17 6.51
C HIS A 63 2.00 -12.05 5.94
N THR A 64 2.37 -13.11 6.66
CA THR A 64 3.35 -14.09 6.18
C THR A 64 2.89 -14.74 4.87
N ASP A 65 1.63 -15.19 4.82
CA ASP A 65 1.04 -15.80 3.63
C ASP A 65 0.95 -14.79 2.46
N TYR A 66 0.63 -13.52 2.74
CA TYR A 66 0.58 -12.46 1.73
C TYR A 66 1.95 -12.17 1.12
N VAL A 67 2.99 -12.04 1.94
CA VAL A 67 4.38 -11.87 1.46
C VAL A 67 4.79 -13.06 0.60
N ALA A 68 4.43 -14.29 1.00
CA ALA A 68 4.70 -15.48 0.20
C ALA A 68 4.00 -15.44 -1.18
N ILE A 69 2.74 -15.01 -1.25
CA ILE A 69 2.02 -14.85 -2.53
C ILE A 69 2.63 -13.74 -3.40
N LEU A 70 3.02 -12.61 -2.82
CA LEU A 70 3.72 -11.55 -3.56
C LEU A 70 5.01 -12.08 -4.20
N HIS A 71 5.81 -12.85 -3.45
CA HIS A 71 7.00 -13.49 -4.02
C HIS A 71 6.66 -14.56 -5.07
N LYS A 72 5.69 -15.44 -4.80
CA LYS A 72 5.22 -16.49 -5.74
C LYS A 72 4.86 -15.88 -7.09
N THR A 73 4.17 -14.75 -7.08
CA THR A 73 3.68 -14.08 -8.29
C THR A 73 4.73 -13.19 -8.97
N GLY A 74 5.95 -13.12 -8.43
CA GLY A 74 7.07 -12.37 -9.01
C GLY A 74 7.12 -10.89 -8.65
N VAL A 75 6.40 -10.47 -7.60
CA VAL A 75 6.48 -9.12 -7.06
C VAL A 75 7.79 -8.97 -6.26
N GLY A 76 8.62 -8.02 -6.68
CA GLY A 76 9.84 -7.67 -5.95
C GLY A 76 9.49 -6.90 -4.67
N LEU A 77 10.04 -7.37 -3.54
CA LEU A 77 9.88 -6.78 -2.22
C LEU A 77 11.26 -6.60 -1.56
N PRO A 78 11.47 -5.52 -0.78
CA PRO A 78 12.55 -5.49 0.20
C PRO A 78 12.33 -6.59 1.26
N GLU A 79 13.41 -7.06 1.91
CA GLU A 79 13.29 -7.99 3.03
C GLU A 79 12.30 -7.43 4.06
N THR A 80 11.28 -8.20 4.42
CA THR A 80 10.17 -7.73 5.24
C THR A 80 9.86 -8.79 6.30
N GLU A 81 9.95 -8.42 7.57
CA GLU A 81 9.55 -9.23 8.71
C GLU A 81 8.33 -8.59 9.40
N PHE A 82 7.36 -9.40 9.80
CA PHE A 82 6.22 -8.98 10.61
C PHE A 82 6.31 -9.60 12.01
N LEU A 83 6.29 -8.75 13.02
CA LEU A 83 6.48 -9.11 14.42
C LEU A 83 5.29 -8.68 15.24
N LEU A 84 4.93 -9.50 16.23
CA LEU A 84 4.01 -9.12 17.30
C LEU A 84 4.83 -8.83 18.55
N LEU A 85 5.13 -7.55 18.79
CA LEU A 85 5.97 -7.14 19.92
C LEU A 85 5.14 -6.92 21.19
N GLU A 86 5.55 -7.56 22.27
CA GLU A 86 5.01 -7.30 23.60
C GLU A 86 5.73 -6.12 24.26
N MET A 87 4.97 -5.07 24.55
CA MET A 87 5.44 -3.87 25.25
C MET A 87 4.34 -3.40 26.20
N ASP A 88 4.71 -3.20 27.47
CA ASP A 88 3.85 -2.59 28.50
C ASP A 88 2.49 -3.30 28.64
N GLY A 89 2.50 -4.64 28.58
CA GLY A 89 1.31 -5.49 28.70
C GLY A 89 0.40 -5.50 27.46
N ARG A 90 0.85 -4.96 26.32
CA ARG A 90 0.11 -4.94 25.05
C ARG A 90 0.93 -5.58 23.93
N ARG A 91 0.25 -6.12 22.91
CA ARG A 91 0.87 -6.67 21.69
C ARG A 91 0.67 -5.73 20.52
N PHE A 92 1.77 -5.32 19.90
CA PHE A 92 1.81 -4.40 18.77
C PHE A 92 2.25 -5.14 17.50
N PRO A 93 1.49 -5.05 16.40
CA PRO A 93 1.99 -5.46 15.10
C PRO A 93 3.04 -4.47 14.60
N VAL A 94 4.18 -4.99 14.17
CA VAL A 94 5.33 -4.21 13.70
C VAL A 94 5.87 -4.84 12.43
N ILE A 95 6.02 -4.04 11.39
CA ILE A 95 6.77 -4.42 10.18
C ILE A 95 8.17 -3.85 10.28
N VAL A 96 9.17 -4.70 10.11
CA VAL A 96 10.58 -4.34 9.96
C VAL A 96 10.98 -4.67 8.53
N GLN A 97 11.27 -3.65 7.74
CA GLN A 97 11.51 -3.78 6.30
C GLN A 97 12.88 -3.20 5.93
N GLU A 98 13.61 -3.79 5.01
CA GLU A 98 14.84 -3.17 4.46
C GLU A 98 14.50 -1.79 3.88
N ALA A 99 15.31 -0.79 4.24
CA ALA A 99 15.11 0.56 3.78
C ALA A 99 15.46 0.67 2.30
N LEU A 100 14.55 1.27 1.54
CA LEU A 100 14.82 1.71 0.18
C LEU A 100 15.36 3.13 0.23
N ASP A 101 16.26 3.48 -0.69
CA ASP A 101 16.73 4.86 -0.85
C ASP A 101 15.52 5.77 -1.09
N SER A 102 15.39 6.85 -0.31
CA SER A 102 14.30 7.82 -0.46
C SER A 102 14.32 8.49 -1.82
N ASN A 103 15.49 8.59 -2.46
CA ASN A 103 15.64 9.11 -3.83
C ASN A 103 15.17 8.10 -4.89
N ALA A 104 14.98 6.84 -4.52
CA ALA A 104 14.43 5.82 -5.42
C ALA A 104 12.89 5.79 -5.41
N LEU A 105 12.21 6.52 -4.52
CA LEU A 105 10.74 6.47 -4.42
C LEU A 105 10.08 6.99 -5.72
N MET A 106 9.18 6.19 -6.29
CA MET A 106 8.62 6.43 -7.63
C MET A 106 7.86 7.75 -7.70
N ARG A 107 7.00 8.08 -6.73
CA ARG A 107 6.23 9.34 -6.79
C ARG A 107 7.13 10.59 -6.82
N PRO A 108 8.08 10.81 -5.90
CA PRO A 108 9.02 11.93 -5.99
C PRO A 108 9.82 11.95 -7.30
N LEU A 109 10.27 10.79 -7.79
CA LEU A 109 10.95 10.68 -9.08
C LEU A 109 10.05 11.13 -10.24
N MET A 110 8.81 10.65 -10.29
CA MET A 110 7.86 11.00 -11.34
C MET A 110 7.52 12.49 -11.38
N ILE A 111 7.51 13.19 -10.23
CA ILE A 111 7.27 14.65 -10.19
C ILE A 111 8.36 15.41 -10.97
N ASN A 112 9.61 14.98 -10.82
CA ASN A 112 10.77 15.68 -11.39
C ASN A 112 11.23 15.11 -12.74
N ALA A 113 10.69 13.97 -13.15
CA ALA A 113 11.08 13.26 -14.36
C ALA A 113 10.64 13.97 -15.65
N SER A 114 11.37 13.74 -16.74
CA SER A 114 10.82 14.00 -18.08
C SER A 114 9.61 13.11 -18.37
N HIS A 115 8.83 13.47 -19.39
CA HIS A 115 7.67 12.67 -19.81
C HIS A 115 8.04 11.21 -20.13
N ALA A 116 9.11 11.00 -20.90
CA ALA A 116 9.59 9.67 -21.28
C ALA A 116 10.01 8.85 -20.05
N GLN A 117 10.69 9.47 -19.08
CA GLN A 117 11.07 8.80 -17.83
C GLN A 117 9.84 8.43 -16.99
N ALA A 118 8.81 9.27 -16.93
CA ALA A 118 7.58 8.93 -16.22
C ALA A 118 6.86 7.73 -16.85
N LEU A 119 6.81 7.65 -18.18
CA LEU A 119 6.30 6.48 -18.89
C LEU A 119 7.12 5.22 -18.61
N GLN A 120 8.45 5.33 -18.54
CA GLN A 120 9.31 4.20 -18.16
C GLN A 120 9.00 3.71 -16.73
N MET A 121 8.79 4.62 -15.78
CA MET A 121 8.42 4.24 -14.40
C MET A 121 7.04 3.61 -14.34
N LEU A 122 6.07 4.13 -15.11
CA LEU A 122 4.74 3.53 -15.25
C LEU A 122 4.84 2.11 -15.83
N ASN A 123 5.66 1.93 -16.87
CA ASN A 123 5.92 0.61 -17.45
C ASN A 123 6.51 -0.35 -16.41
N ALA A 124 7.52 0.09 -15.65
CA ALA A 124 8.13 -0.72 -14.61
C ALA A 124 7.11 -1.15 -13.54
N ALA A 125 6.23 -0.25 -13.09
CA ALA A 125 5.18 -0.55 -12.13
C ALA A 125 4.08 -1.45 -12.73
N GLY A 126 3.62 -1.15 -13.96
CA GLY A 126 2.64 -1.94 -14.69
C GLY A 126 3.08 -3.39 -14.87
N GLN A 127 4.36 -3.62 -15.16
CA GLN A 127 4.95 -4.97 -15.23
C GLN A 127 4.84 -5.75 -13.92
N VAL A 128 4.95 -5.08 -12.76
CA VAL A 128 4.72 -5.73 -11.46
C VAL A 128 3.25 -6.10 -11.29
N ILE A 129 2.32 -5.23 -11.70
CA ILE A 129 0.87 -5.49 -11.66
C ILE A 129 0.51 -6.67 -12.56
N ALA A 130 0.96 -6.66 -13.81
CA ALA A 130 0.68 -7.72 -14.78
C ALA A 130 1.21 -9.07 -14.29
N ARG A 131 2.45 -9.12 -13.79
CA ARG A 131 3.03 -10.35 -13.19
C ARG A 131 2.22 -10.86 -12.01
N PHE A 132 1.81 -9.96 -11.11
CA PHE A 132 0.99 -10.35 -9.96
C PHE A 132 -0.26 -11.10 -10.42
N TRP A 133 -1.05 -10.48 -11.31
CA TRP A 133 -2.34 -11.05 -11.73
C TRP A 133 -2.23 -12.23 -12.68
N ASN A 134 -1.27 -12.22 -13.62
CA ASN A 134 -1.07 -13.32 -14.57
C ASN A 134 -0.56 -14.60 -13.88
N ASN A 135 0.13 -14.48 -12.74
CA ASN A 135 0.65 -15.61 -11.98
C ASN A 135 -0.22 -16.01 -10.78
N LEU A 136 -1.31 -15.28 -10.53
CA LEU A 136 -2.26 -15.63 -9.47
C LEU A 136 -3.22 -16.71 -9.98
N SER A 137 -3.50 -17.68 -9.13
CA SER A 137 -4.29 -18.86 -9.49
C SER A 137 -5.53 -18.98 -8.59
N PRO A 138 -6.64 -19.60 -9.03
CA PRO A 138 -7.84 -19.76 -8.21
C PRO A 138 -7.59 -20.45 -6.86
N GLU A 139 -6.62 -21.36 -6.80
CA GLU A 139 -6.21 -22.07 -5.58
C GLU A 139 -5.52 -21.16 -4.53
N ASP A 140 -5.02 -19.99 -4.92
CA ASP A 140 -4.50 -18.98 -3.99
C ASP A 140 -5.64 -18.29 -3.19
N GLY A 141 -6.88 -18.53 -3.60
CA GLY A 141 -8.07 -17.96 -2.96
C GLY A 141 -8.24 -16.48 -3.24
N ARG A 142 -8.91 -15.76 -2.33
CA ARG A 142 -9.14 -14.33 -2.46
C ARG A 142 -7.87 -13.56 -2.06
N VAL A 143 -7.12 -13.13 -3.06
CA VAL A 143 -5.93 -12.27 -2.91
C VAL A 143 -6.14 -10.96 -3.65
N GLY A 144 -5.77 -9.84 -3.03
CA GLY A 144 -5.77 -8.52 -3.64
C GLY A 144 -4.36 -7.94 -3.75
N PHE A 145 -4.25 -6.82 -4.46
CA PHE A 145 -3.02 -6.06 -4.63
C PHE A 145 -3.35 -4.57 -4.70
N HIS A 146 -2.59 -3.74 -3.98
CA HIS A 146 -2.79 -2.28 -3.97
C HIS A 146 -1.56 -1.52 -4.52
N PRO A 147 -1.37 -1.52 -5.85
CA PRO A 147 -0.21 -0.93 -6.50
C PRO A 147 -0.43 0.56 -6.85
N SER A 148 -0.17 1.44 -5.89
CA SER A 148 -0.12 2.89 -6.15
C SER A 148 1.30 3.36 -6.48
N ILE A 149 1.45 4.48 -7.20
CA ILE A 149 2.75 5.16 -7.41
C ILE A 149 3.48 5.51 -6.10
N ARG A 150 2.77 5.50 -4.96
CA ARG A 150 3.32 5.72 -3.62
C ARG A 150 3.91 4.47 -2.98
N ASN A 151 3.59 3.29 -3.53
CA ASN A 151 3.96 2.00 -2.98
C ASN A 151 5.12 1.35 -3.76
N PHE A 152 5.73 2.09 -4.69
CA PHE A 152 6.85 1.66 -5.51
C PHE A 152 8.08 2.54 -5.34
N ALA A 153 9.24 1.89 -5.39
CA ALA A 153 10.53 2.52 -5.65
C ALA A 153 11.08 2.01 -6.99
N ILE A 154 11.91 2.80 -7.65
CA ILE A 154 12.58 2.45 -8.90
C ILE A 154 14.05 2.17 -8.58
N VAL A 155 14.43 0.89 -8.61
CA VAL A 155 15.79 0.42 -8.33
C VAL A 155 16.33 -0.21 -9.60
N GLN A 156 17.41 0.37 -10.15
CA GLN A 156 18.05 -0.11 -11.39
C GLN A 156 17.04 -0.29 -12.55
N GLY A 157 16.11 0.66 -12.69
CA GLY A 157 15.08 0.65 -13.74
C GLY A 157 13.90 -0.31 -13.50
N LYS A 158 13.87 -1.03 -12.37
CA LYS A 158 12.77 -1.94 -12.00
C LYS A 158 11.95 -1.34 -10.86
N ALA A 159 10.64 -1.59 -10.87
CA ALA A 159 9.78 -1.23 -9.76
C ALA A 159 9.87 -2.28 -8.65
N VAL A 160 10.08 -1.82 -7.41
CA VAL A 160 10.08 -2.62 -6.19
C VAL A 160 8.91 -2.17 -5.34
N PHE A 161 8.01 -3.09 -5.01
CA PHE A 161 6.85 -2.83 -4.16
C PHE A 161 7.26 -2.89 -2.68
N PHE A 162 6.61 -2.12 -1.81
CA PHE A 162 6.97 -2.11 -0.39
C PHE A 162 5.80 -1.97 0.59
N ASP A 163 4.55 -2.03 0.12
CA ASP A 163 3.36 -1.85 0.95
C ASP A 163 2.61 -3.16 1.22
N THR A 164 3.02 -3.89 2.26
CA THR A 164 2.46 -5.20 2.60
C THR A 164 1.29 -5.13 3.60
N PHE A 165 0.78 -3.94 3.94
CA PHE A 165 -0.28 -3.78 4.94
C PHE A 165 -1.45 -2.92 4.43
N PRO A 166 -2.71 -3.35 4.65
CA PRO A 166 -3.10 -4.61 5.26
C PRO A 166 -2.74 -5.81 4.36
N PRO A 167 -2.54 -7.01 4.92
CA PRO A 167 -2.35 -8.19 4.11
C PRO A 167 -3.64 -8.53 3.36
N LEU A 168 -3.62 -8.45 2.03
CA LEU A 168 -4.80 -8.58 1.19
C LEU A 168 -5.11 -10.04 0.85
N ILE A 169 -5.06 -10.93 1.84
CA ILE A 169 -5.23 -12.37 1.66
C ILE A 169 -6.09 -12.98 2.79
N HIS A 170 -6.84 -14.03 2.47
CA HIS A 170 -7.67 -14.82 3.41
C HIS A 170 -8.81 -14.08 4.09
N TYR A 171 -8.94 -12.77 3.91
CA TYR A 171 -10.08 -12.01 4.42
C TYR A 171 -11.25 -12.08 3.45
N THR A 172 -12.45 -12.27 4.02
CA THR A 172 -13.67 -11.94 3.30
C THR A 172 -13.72 -10.43 3.05
N ARG A 173 -14.58 -10.02 2.13
CA ARG A 173 -14.84 -8.60 1.88
C ARG A 173 -15.22 -7.87 3.17
N ASP A 174 -16.09 -8.43 4.00
CA ASP A 174 -16.51 -7.76 5.24
C ASP A 174 -15.41 -7.72 6.30
N ASP A 175 -14.60 -8.77 6.41
CA ASP A 175 -13.52 -8.82 7.40
C ASP A 175 -12.38 -7.85 7.07
N MET A 176 -12.06 -7.69 5.79
CA MET A 176 -11.13 -6.64 5.37
C MET A 176 -11.68 -5.24 5.69
N GLY A 177 -12.99 -5.01 5.49
CA GLY A 177 -13.63 -3.76 5.90
C GLY A 177 -13.50 -3.48 7.41
N LYS A 178 -13.66 -4.50 8.25
CA LYS A 178 -13.45 -4.40 9.71
C LYS A 178 -11.98 -4.11 10.03
N LEU A 179 -11.05 -4.82 9.40
CA LEU A 179 -9.61 -4.64 9.60
C LEU A 179 -9.18 -3.21 9.30
N LEU A 180 -9.61 -2.67 8.15
CA LEU A 180 -9.33 -1.28 7.75
C LEU A 180 -9.88 -0.26 8.78
N LEU A 181 -11.06 -0.52 9.34
CA LEU A 181 -11.60 0.36 10.38
C LEU A 181 -10.82 0.24 11.69
N GLN A 182 -10.51 -0.97 12.14
CA GLN A 182 -9.80 -1.24 13.40
C GLN A 182 -8.45 -0.52 13.47
N PHE A 183 -7.70 -0.53 12.36
CA PHE A 183 -6.39 0.11 12.28
C PHE A 183 -6.44 1.59 11.86
N SER A 184 -7.61 2.12 11.52
CA SER A 184 -7.74 3.54 11.16
C SER A 184 -7.32 4.43 12.32
N GLU A 185 -6.48 5.45 12.07
CA GLU A 185 -6.03 6.39 13.12
C GLU A 185 -7.18 7.23 13.73
N ASN A 186 -8.28 7.40 12.99
CA ASN A 186 -9.39 8.25 13.42
C ASN A 186 -10.35 7.49 14.36
N ARG A 187 -10.37 7.89 15.64
CA ARG A 187 -11.28 7.34 16.67
C ARG A 187 -12.75 7.34 16.24
N LEU A 188 -13.19 8.36 15.51
CA LEU A 188 -14.56 8.47 15.01
C LEU A 188 -14.85 7.42 13.94
N MET A 189 -13.89 7.12 13.05
CA MET A 189 -14.02 6.05 12.05
C MET A 189 -14.25 4.70 12.72
N ARG A 190 -13.57 4.45 13.83
CA ARG A 190 -13.72 3.21 14.63
C ARG A 190 -15.08 3.11 15.31
N LEU A 191 -15.66 4.27 15.68
CA LEU A 191 -16.93 4.34 16.40
C LEU A 191 -18.16 4.36 15.46
N MET A 192 -18.01 4.85 14.22
CA MET A 192 -19.10 5.11 13.27
C MET A 192 -19.74 3.88 12.59
N GLY A 193 -19.45 2.67 13.07
CA GLY A 193 -20.31 1.50 12.88
C GLY A 193 -20.60 1.02 11.43
N PRO A 194 -21.68 0.22 11.23
CA PRO A 194 -21.93 -0.57 10.01
C PRO A 194 -22.11 0.24 8.72
N ILE A 195 -22.55 1.51 8.81
CA ILE A 195 -22.79 2.37 7.64
C ILE A 195 -21.47 2.79 7.01
N LEU A 196 -20.46 3.09 7.84
CA LEU A 196 -19.14 3.44 7.38
C LEU A 196 -18.38 2.22 6.85
N GLN A 197 -18.60 1.06 7.47
CA GLN A 197 -18.08 -0.21 7.00
C GLN A 197 -18.48 -0.44 5.54
N ARG A 198 -19.76 -0.36 5.17
CA ARG A 198 -20.19 -0.57 3.77
C ARG A 198 -19.47 0.34 2.76
N LYS A 199 -19.18 1.59 3.13
CA LYS A 199 -18.44 2.54 2.27
C LYS A 199 -16.95 2.23 2.19
N VAL A 200 -16.31 1.88 3.31
CA VAL A 200 -14.90 1.47 3.37
C VAL A 200 -14.70 0.14 2.64
N THR A 201 -15.67 -0.78 2.76
CA THR A 201 -15.69 -2.06 2.07
C THR A 201 -15.76 -1.90 0.54
N GLY A 202 -16.35 -0.82 0.02
CA GLY A 202 -16.33 -0.55 -1.42
C GLY A 202 -14.97 -0.13 -1.97
N ILE A 203 -14.11 0.48 -1.14
CA ILE A 203 -12.81 1.02 -1.57
C ILE A 203 -11.81 -0.10 -1.82
N GLN A 204 -11.87 -1.16 -1.02
CA GLN A 204 -10.99 -2.31 -1.21
C GLN A 204 -11.35 -3.10 -2.47
N ASP A 205 -12.54 -2.95 -3.05
CA ASP A 205 -12.94 -3.76 -4.22
C ASP A 205 -12.00 -3.53 -5.41
N GLU A 206 -11.51 -2.29 -5.57
CA GLU A 206 -10.47 -1.94 -6.56
C GLU A 206 -9.18 -2.76 -6.37
N TRP A 207 -8.85 -3.16 -5.14
CA TRP A 207 -7.64 -3.94 -4.85
C TRP A 207 -7.78 -5.41 -5.21
N TYR A 208 -8.99 -5.91 -5.42
CA TYR A 208 -9.25 -7.30 -5.81
C TYR A 208 -9.66 -7.43 -7.28
N SER A 209 -9.62 -6.35 -8.06
CA SER A 209 -9.87 -6.37 -9.50
C SER A 209 -8.57 -6.14 -10.29
N PRO A 210 -8.17 -7.08 -11.17
CA PRO A 210 -7.00 -6.92 -12.03
C PRO A 210 -7.02 -5.61 -12.84
N ALA A 211 -8.15 -5.30 -13.47
CA ALA A 211 -8.31 -4.09 -14.26
C ALA A 211 -8.19 -2.82 -13.41
N GLU A 212 -8.89 -2.78 -12.28
CA GLU A 212 -8.92 -1.59 -11.41
C GLU A 212 -7.55 -1.27 -10.80
N THR A 213 -6.70 -2.28 -10.55
CA THR A 213 -5.34 -2.01 -10.06
C THR A 213 -4.48 -1.26 -11.08
N LEU A 214 -4.56 -1.59 -12.38
CA LEU A 214 -3.85 -0.86 -13.43
C LEU A 214 -4.50 0.50 -13.70
N ILE A 215 -5.83 0.58 -13.73
CA ILE A 215 -6.57 1.84 -13.85
C ILE A 215 -6.20 2.79 -12.71
N GLY A 216 -6.08 2.28 -11.48
CA GLY A 216 -5.69 3.03 -10.29
C GLY A 216 -4.26 3.59 -10.38
N LEU A 217 -3.32 2.83 -10.95
CA LEU A 217 -1.95 3.27 -11.23
C LEU A 217 -1.96 4.43 -12.24
N VAL A 218 -2.60 4.24 -13.40
CA VAL A 218 -2.71 5.26 -14.46
C VAL A 218 -3.40 6.52 -13.93
N GLY A 219 -4.52 6.36 -13.23
CA GLY A 219 -5.25 7.46 -12.61
C GLY A 219 -4.39 8.23 -11.60
N SER A 220 -3.51 7.53 -10.86
CA SER A 220 -2.57 8.19 -9.95
C SER A 220 -1.53 9.03 -10.68
N ALA A 221 -1.02 8.56 -11.82
CA ALA A 221 -0.12 9.34 -12.68
C ALA A 221 -0.82 10.54 -13.33
N CYS A 222 -2.04 10.37 -13.86
CA CYS A 222 -2.85 11.46 -14.41
C CYS A 222 -3.10 12.57 -13.38
N ARG A 223 -3.37 12.21 -12.12
CA ARG A 223 -3.53 13.20 -11.04
C ARG A 223 -2.22 13.88 -10.66
N LEU A 224 -1.10 13.18 -10.75
CA LEU A 224 0.22 13.73 -10.44
C LEU A 224 0.69 14.71 -11.53
N ARG A 225 0.44 14.39 -12.80
CA ARG A 225 0.89 15.15 -13.98
C ARG A 225 -0.27 15.30 -14.97
N PRO A 226 -1.24 16.19 -14.70
CA PRO A 226 -2.46 16.32 -15.50
C PRO A 226 -2.22 16.74 -16.95
N ALA A 227 -1.16 17.50 -17.22
CA ALA A 227 -0.79 17.92 -18.58
C ALA A 227 -0.43 16.73 -19.50
N GLU A 228 -0.05 15.59 -18.94
CA GLU A 228 0.39 14.40 -19.67
C GLU A 228 -0.65 13.26 -19.62
N ALA A 229 -1.85 13.54 -19.10
CA ALA A 229 -2.86 12.51 -18.87
C ALA A 229 -3.20 11.72 -20.14
N ALA A 230 -3.31 12.36 -21.30
CA ALA A 230 -3.59 11.68 -22.57
C ALA A 230 -2.58 10.56 -22.86
N ALA A 231 -1.29 10.87 -22.72
CA ALA A 231 -0.21 9.90 -22.96
C ALA A 231 -0.20 8.75 -21.94
N PHE A 232 -0.56 8.98 -20.68
CA PHE A 232 -0.69 7.90 -19.70
C PHE A 232 -1.89 6.99 -19.98
N LEU A 233 -3.00 7.55 -20.47
CA LEU A 233 -4.17 6.76 -20.87
C LEU A 233 -3.86 5.92 -22.12
N ASP A 234 -3.19 6.51 -23.11
CA ASP A 234 -2.74 5.80 -24.31
C ASP A 234 -1.78 4.66 -23.96
N TRP A 235 -0.78 4.94 -23.11
CA TRP A 235 0.13 3.93 -22.59
C TRP A 235 -0.63 2.81 -21.86
N GLY A 236 -1.55 3.15 -20.95
CA GLY A 236 -2.27 2.14 -20.17
C GLY A 236 -3.13 1.21 -21.04
N ARG A 237 -3.75 1.74 -22.10
CA ARG A 237 -4.49 0.95 -23.09
C ARG A 237 -3.57 0.01 -23.88
N ALA A 238 -2.46 0.53 -24.39
CA ALA A 238 -1.50 -0.27 -25.15
C ALA A 238 -0.89 -1.38 -24.28
N PHE A 239 -0.45 -1.02 -23.07
CA PHE A 239 0.09 -1.95 -22.08
C PHE A 239 -0.90 -3.07 -21.75
N ALA A 240 -2.19 -2.73 -21.57
CA ALA A 240 -3.22 -3.72 -21.26
C ALA A 240 -3.41 -4.75 -22.37
N ALA A 241 -3.33 -4.32 -23.64
CA ALA A 241 -3.43 -5.22 -24.78
C ALA A 241 -2.28 -6.23 -24.82
N ASP A 242 -1.07 -5.79 -24.48
CA ASP A 242 0.14 -6.61 -24.57
C ASP A 242 0.36 -7.51 -23.35
N GLU A 243 0.15 -6.97 -22.14
CA GLU A 243 0.60 -7.60 -20.88
C GLU A 243 -0.55 -8.10 -19.99
N MET A 244 -1.76 -7.62 -20.24
CA MET A 244 -2.97 -7.91 -19.43
C MET A 244 -4.16 -8.26 -20.32
N ALA A 245 -3.92 -8.98 -21.43
CA ALA A 245 -4.87 -9.22 -22.50
C ALA A 245 -6.24 -9.74 -22.02
N GLN A 246 -6.26 -10.61 -20.99
CA GLN A 246 -7.48 -11.13 -20.39
C GLN A 246 -8.43 -10.03 -19.86
N TRP A 247 -7.89 -8.92 -19.38
CA TRP A 247 -8.64 -7.80 -18.80
C TRP A 247 -8.59 -6.54 -19.67
N SER A 248 -8.04 -6.64 -20.88
CA SER A 248 -7.77 -5.48 -21.74
C SER A 248 -9.01 -4.67 -22.08
N ASN A 249 -10.17 -5.31 -22.29
CA ASN A 249 -11.41 -4.58 -22.60
C ASN A 249 -11.87 -3.71 -21.43
N GLU A 250 -11.89 -4.27 -20.22
CA GLU A 250 -12.27 -3.55 -18.99
C GLU A 250 -11.31 -2.39 -18.71
N ILE A 251 -10.00 -2.63 -18.87
CA ILE A 251 -8.98 -1.58 -18.73
C ILE A 251 -9.17 -0.49 -19.80
N HIS A 252 -9.41 -0.88 -21.06
CA HIS A 252 -9.59 0.07 -22.15
C HIS A 252 -10.77 1.01 -21.89
N ASP A 253 -11.90 0.44 -21.46
CA ASP A 253 -13.11 1.19 -21.10
C ASP A 253 -12.87 2.12 -19.91
N GLY A 254 -12.21 1.60 -18.86
CA GLY A 254 -11.85 2.35 -17.66
C GLY A 254 -10.86 3.50 -17.90
N LEU A 255 -10.09 3.45 -18.99
CA LEU A 255 -9.10 4.47 -19.35
C LEU A 255 -9.58 5.45 -20.43
N THR A 256 -10.84 5.39 -20.87
CA THR A 256 -11.40 6.36 -21.84
C THR A 256 -11.28 7.82 -21.40
N LYS A 257 -11.25 8.07 -20.08
CA LYS A 257 -11.03 9.38 -19.47
C LYS A 257 -10.11 9.24 -18.25
N PRO A 258 -9.43 10.30 -17.81
CA PRO A 258 -8.62 10.25 -16.58
C PRO A 258 -9.44 9.73 -15.39
N PRO A 259 -9.05 8.60 -14.77
CA PRO A 259 -9.80 8.01 -13.67
C PRO A 259 -9.89 8.98 -12.49
N ARG A 260 -11.13 9.26 -12.07
CA ARG A 260 -11.40 10.11 -10.91
C ARG A 260 -11.47 9.25 -9.66
N LEU A 261 -11.03 9.80 -8.53
CA LEU A 261 -11.36 9.19 -7.25
C LEU A 261 -12.89 9.18 -7.08
N PRO A 262 -13.48 8.12 -6.52
CA PRO A 262 -14.92 8.06 -6.31
C PRO A 262 -15.41 9.30 -5.54
N GLY A 263 -16.49 9.95 -5.98
CA GLY A 263 -16.94 11.23 -5.42
C GLY A 263 -17.27 11.18 -3.92
N TYR A 264 -17.77 10.04 -3.44
CA TYR A 264 -18.01 9.80 -2.01
C TYR A 264 -16.71 9.85 -1.20
N TRP A 265 -15.59 9.43 -1.79
CA TRP A 265 -14.28 9.41 -1.15
C TRP A 265 -13.65 10.79 -1.07
N THR A 266 -13.82 11.61 -2.10
CA THR A 266 -13.36 13.01 -2.11
C THR A 266 -14.08 13.84 -1.05
N GLY A 267 -15.40 13.64 -0.91
CA GLY A 267 -16.20 14.26 0.16
C GLY A 267 -15.85 13.74 1.55
N PHE A 268 -15.62 12.44 1.68
CA PHE A 268 -15.24 11.80 2.94
C PHE A 268 -13.85 12.20 3.43
N ARG A 269 -12.84 12.25 2.54
CA ARG A 269 -11.50 12.78 2.85
C ARG A 269 -11.54 14.23 3.31
N LYS A 270 -12.38 15.05 2.67
CA LYS A 270 -12.58 16.46 3.02
C LYS A 270 -13.24 16.60 4.39
N LEU A 271 -14.26 15.79 4.69
CA LEU A 271 -14.97 15.79 5.98
C LEU A 271 -14.07 15.34 7.14
N LEU A 272 -13.12 14.43 6.90
CA LEU A 272 -12.25 13.85 7.92
C LEU A 272 -10.91 14.59 8.10
N GLY A 273 -10.68 15.71 7.41
CA GLY A 273 -9.39 16.40 7.43
C GLY A 273 -8.23 15.58 6.86
N LEU A 274 -8.54 14.52 6.10
CA LEU A 274 -7.60 13.62 5.44
C LEU A 274 -7.16 14.15 4.07
N GLN A 275 -7.32 15.46 3.85
CA GLN A 275 -6.66 16.15 2.75
C GLN A 275 -5.17 16.11 3.06
N GLY A 276 -4.47 15.12 2.49
CA GLY A 276 -3.03 15.24 2.34
C GLY A 276 -2.78 16.44 1.44
N GLU A 277 -2.29 17.54 2.01
CA GLU A 277 -1.55 18.52 1.24
C GLU A 277 -0.36 17.82 0.56
N PRO A 278 0.05 18.28 -0.64
CA PRO A 278 1.21 17.74 -1.33
C PRO A 278 2.42 17.76 -0.38
N ASN A 279 3.12 16.63 -0.29
CA ASN A 279 4.32 16.47 0.54
C ASN A 279 5.20 17.74 0.51
N ILE A 280 5.32 18.41 1.66
CA ILE A 280 6.53 19.12 2.06
C ILE A 280 7.27 18.16 3.00
#